data_AF-A0A0V0T000-F1
#
_entry.id   AF-A0A0V0T000-F1
#
_cell.length_a   1.000
_cell.length_b   1.000
_cell.length_c   1.000
_cell.angle_alpha   90.00
_cell.angle_beta   90.00
_cell.angle_gamma   90.00
#
_symmetry.space_group_name_H-M   'P 1'
#
loop_
_entity.id
_entity.type
_entity.pdbx_description
1 polymer ?
#
loop_
_entity_poly.entity_id
_entity_poly.type
_entity_poly.pdbx_seq_one_letter_code
_entity_poly.pdbx_strand_id
1 'polypeptide(L)'
;LFQFKEICTVQHSLSTVIPWINLVQLYANISFLNDCIGICRFKRNFGLCQGVAYSKESKVCLIAVVGNYEDEVFLNEGYHFLTLNNCSKDREIERADNDPPELHMLPILDEVCNVELYKTSFLTGWSVIVEILNITTLQECLTNCAAVMHANKCSAIYFIDESCILFERMTHLQNHIIRQNDSVFAELLFCEPNIR
;
A
#
# COMPACT_ATOMS: atom_id res chain seq x y z
N LEU A 1 -3.64 4.12 -2.43
CA LEU A 1 -3.38 5.54 -2.12
C LEU A 1 -4.59 6.18 -1.45
N PHE A 2 -4.48 6.48 -0.15
CA PHE A 2 -5.58 7.01 0.66
C PHE A 2 -6.11 8.37 0.18
N GLN A 3 -5.22 9.33 -0.11
CA GLN A 3 -5.61 10.69 -0.51
C GLN A 3 -6.53 10.72 -1.74
N PHE A 4 -6.36 9.78 -2.66
CA PHE A 4 -7.15 9.69 -3.90
C PHE A 4 -8.31 8.70 -3.79
N LYS A 5 -8.38 7.92 -2.70
CA LYS A 5 -9.25 6.74 -2.54
C LYS A 5 -9.12 5.79 -3.74
N GLU A 6 -7.88 5.52 -4.10
CA GLU A 6 -7.53 4.72 -5.28
C GLU A 6 -6.64 3.55 -4.92
N ILE A 7 -6.74 2.48 -5.70
CA ILE A 7 -5.73 1.45 -5.81
C ILE A 7 -4.99 1.63 -7.14
N CYS A 8 -3.67 1.53 -7.10
CA CYS A 8 -2.82 1.68 -8.28
C CYS A 8 -2.09 0.37 -8.58
N THR A 9 -2.05 -0.01 -9.85
CA THR A 9 -1.17 -1.07 -10.33
C THR A 9 0.18 -0.47 -10.69
N VAL A 10 1.24 -1.12 -10.22
CA VAL A 10 2.63 -0.74 -10.50
C VAL A 10 3.38 -1.92 -11.07
N GLN A 11 4.38 -1.63 -11.91
CA GLN A 11 5.30 -2.63 -12.41
C GLN A 11 6.70 -2.34 -11.87
N HIS A 12 7.23 -3.25 -11.07
CA HIS A 12 8.59 -3.18 -10.56
C HIS A 12 9.58 -3.69 -11.62
N SER A 13 10.60 -2.90 -11.92
CA SER A 13 11.71 -3.31 -12.79
C SER A 13 12.74 -4.11 -12.00
N LEU A 14 13.20 -5.23 -12.57
CA LEU A 14 14.34 -5.98 -12.04
C LEU A 14 15.68 -5.52 -12.65
N SER A 15 15.63 -4.66 -13.68
CA SER A 15 16.82 -4.08 -14.32
C SER A 15 17.20 -2.76 -13.66
N THR A 16 18.50 -2.52 -13.53
CA THR A 16 19.06 -1.22 -13.13
C THR A 16 19.23 -0.26 -14.30
N VAL A 17 19.12 -0.75 -15.54
CA VAL A 17 19.09 0.07 -16.76
C VAL A 17 17.66 0.20 -17.21
N ILE A 18 17.13 1.43 -17.20
CA ILE A 18 15.75 1.73 -17.54
C ILE A 18 15.73 2.52 -18.85
N PRO A 19 15.30 1.92 -19.98
CA PRO A 19 15.24 2.59 -21.27
C PRO A 19 14.03 3.52 -21.35
N TRP A 20 14.12 4.51 -22.25
CA TRP A 20 13.05 5.43 -22.67
C TRP A 20 12.48 6.27 -21.53
N ILE A 21 13.32 6.60 -20.56
CA ILE A 21 12.94 7.35 -19.36
C ILE A 21 14.00 8.41 -19.07
N ASN A 22 13.54 9.55 -18.56
CA ASN A 22 14.39 10.58 -17.94
C ASN A 22 13.98 10.79 -16.47
N LEU A 23 14.97 10.99 -15.59
CA LEU A 23 14.72 11.42 -14.21
C LEU A 23 14.79 12.95 -14.13
N VAL A 24 13.68 13.58 -13.74
CA VAL A 24 13.54 15.05 -13.87
C VAL A 24 13.40 15.79 -12.56
N GLN A 25 13.01 15.11 -11.48
CA GLN A 25 12.78 15.75 -10.17
C GLN A 25 13.19 14.82 -9.04
N LEU A 26 13.82 15.40 -8.02
CA LEU A 26 14.28 14.72 -6.81
C LEU A 26 13.48 15.21 -5.60
N TYR A 27 12.97 14.27 -4.82
CA TYR A 27 12.33 14.49 -3.54
C TYR A 27 13.12 13.75 -2.46
N ALA A 28 13.65 14.49 -1.49
CA ALA A 28 14.37 13.94 -0.35
C ALA A 28 13.44 13.72 0.86
N ASN A 29 13.91 12.95 1.84
CA ASN A 29 13.19 12.63 3.08
C ASN A 29 11.86 11.88 2.86
N ILE A 30 11.75 11.13 1.75
CA ILE A 30 10.59 10.28 1.48
C ILE A 30 10.84 8.92 2.14
N SER A 31 10.13 8.66 3.23
CA SER A 31 10.41 7.48 4.08
C SER A 31 9.69 6.21 3.61
N PHE A 32 8.65 6.33 2.78
CA PHE A 32 7.88 5.19 2.29
C PHE A 32 7.74 5.25 0.76
N LEU A 33 7.84 4.08 0.11
CA LEU A 33 7.68 3.96 -1.34
C LEU A 33 6.27 4.43 -1.75
N ASN A 34 5.26 4.11 -0.95
CA ASN A 34 3.88 4.50 -1.25
C ASN A 34 3.69 6.04 -1.29
N ASP A 35 4.47 6.81 -0.53
CA ASP A 35 4.47 8.28 -0.61
C ASP A 35 5.05 8.76 -1.94
N CYS A 36 6.15 8.14 -2.39
CA CYS A 36 6.75 8.40 -3.69
C CYS A 36 5.77 8.11 -4.84
N ILE A 37 5.04 6.99 -4.77
CA ILE A 37 3.97 6.65 -5.70
C ILE A 37 2.84 7.69 -5.65
N GLY A 38 2.49 8.18 -4.46
CA GLY A 38 1.51 9.26 -4.28
C GLY A 38 1.91 10.56 -5.00
N ILE A 39 3.18 10.97 -4.90
CA ILE A 39 3.73 12.13 -5.61
C ILE A 39 3.62 11.92 -7.13
N CYS A 40 4.03 10.75 -7.63
CA CYS A 40 3.93 10.43 -9.05
C CYS A 40 2.47 10.43 -9.53
N ARG A 41 1.56 9.83 -8.75
CA ARG A 41 0.14 9.78 -9.07
C ARG A 41 -0.46 11.17 -9.20
N PHE A 42 -0.12 12.10 -8.30
CA PHE A 42 -0.53 13.49 -8.40
C PHE A 42 -0.04 14.15 -9.70
N LYS A 43 1.25 13.98 -10.02
CA LYS A 43 1.87 14.54 -11.23
C LYS A 43 1.37 13.95 -12.54
N ARG A 44 0.92 12.69 -12.50
CA ARG A 44 0.38 12.00 -13.67
C ARG A 44 -0.85 12.70 -14.26
N ASN A 45 -1.64 13.40 -13.46
CA ASN A 45 -2.76 14.23 -13.94
C ASN A 45 -2.32 15.31 -14.94
N PHE A 46 -1.04 15.69 -14.92
CA PHE A 46 -0.44 16.70 -15.78
C PHE A 46 0.45 16.08 -16.87
N GLY A 47 0.48 14.75 -17.00
CA GLY A 47 1.40 14.04 -17.90
C GLY A 47 2.86 14.08 -17.46
N LEU A 48 3.14 14.43 -16.20
CA LEU A 48 4.50 14.66 -15.68
C LEU A 48 5.05 13.51 -14.82
N CYS A 49 4.45 12.32 -14.92
CA CYS A 49 5.03 11.12 -14.30
C CYS A 49 4.62 9.84 -15.03
N GLN A 50 5.62 9.05 -15.38
CA GLN A 50 5.49 7.68 -15.88
C GLN A 50 5.84 6.64 -14.80
N GLY A 51 6.74 6.98 -13.89
CA GLY A 51 7.18 6.08 -12.82
C GLY A 51 8.03 6.79 -11.79
N VAL A 52 8.58 6.01 -10.87
CA VAL A 52 9.46 6.49 -9.81
C VAL A 52 10.70 5.62 -9.70
N ALA A 53 11.85 6.22 -9.41
CA ALA A 53 12.99 5.53 -8.84
C ALA A 53 13.07 5.89 -7.36
N TYR A 54 12.96 4.90 -6.47
CA TYR A 54 12.88 5.10 -5.03
C TYR A 54 13.98 4.32 -4.30
N SER A 55 14.64 4.96 -3.35
CA SER A 55 15.60 4.33 -2.44
C SER A 55 15.15 4.54 -1.00
N LYS A 56 14.86 3.43 -0.30
CA LYS A 56 14.46 3.44 1.11
C LYS A 56 15.62 3.86 2.02
N GLU A 57 16.84 3.39 1.71
CA GLU A 57 18.06 3.70 2.47
C GLU A 57 18.37 5.19 2.46
N SER A 58 18.40 5.81 1.28
CA SER A 58 18.67 7.25 1.14
C SER A 58 17.44 8.13 1.35
N LYS A 59 16.23 7.54 1.44
CA LYS A 59 14.94 8.24 1.51
C LYS A 59 14.73 9.22 0.35
N VAL A 60 15.15 8.81 -0.84
CA VAL A 60 15.06 9.62 -2.07
C VAL A 60 14.04 9.01 -3.02
N CYS A 61 13.19 9.89 -3.57
CA CYS A 61 12.21 9.60 -4.60
C CYS A 61 12.51 10.46 -5.83
N LEU A 62 12.77 9.82 -6.97
CA LEU A 62 13.01 10.46 -8.25
C LEU A 62 11.81 10.23 -9.17
N ILE A 63 11.31 11.32 -9.78
CA ILE A 63 10.21 11.25 -10.73
C ILE A 63 10.75 10.97 -12.12
N ALA A 64 10.22 9.93 -12.74
CA ALA A 64 10.54 9.51 -14.09
C ALA A 64 9.46 9.96 -15.07
N VAL A 65 9.88 10.49 -16.21
CA VAL A 65 9.01 10.83 -17.35
C VAL A 65 9.46 10.05 -18.59
N VAL A 66 8.58 9.96 -19.59
CA VAL A 66 8.91 9.35 -20.88
C VAL A 66 10.05 10.11 -21.53
N GLY A 67 11.11 9.39 -21.90
CA GLY A 67 12.22 9.86 -22.71
C GLY A 67 12.09 9.41 -24.17
N ASN A 68 13.08 9.77 -24.97
CA ASN A 68 13.23 9.35 -26.35
C ASN A 68 13.81 7.92 -26.44
N TYR A 69 13.87 7.36 -27.65
CA TYR A 69 14.36 6.00 -27.90
C TYR A 69 15.81 5.76 -27.49
N GLU A 70 16.62 6.82 -27.46
CA GLU A 70 18.05 6.80 -27.07
C GLU A 70 18.26 7.11 -25.57
N ASP A 71 17.21 7.53 -24.85
CA ASP A 71 17.34 7.88 -23.44
C ASP A 71 17.36 6.61 -22.59
N GLU A 72 18.31 6.52 -21.67
CA GLU A 72 18.35 5.46 -20.66
C GLU A 72 18.90 6.00 -19.33
N VAL A 73 18.40 5.43 -18.24
CA VAL A 73 18.82 5.77 -16.89
C VAL A 73 19.48 4.56 -16.26
N PHE A 74 20.69 4.77 -15.76
CA PHE A 74 21.42 3.82 -14.93
C PHE A 74 21.14 4.13 -13.47
N LEU A 75 20.50 3.19 -12.77
CA LEU A 75 20.20 3.30 -11.35
C LEU A 75 21.31 2.64 -10.53
N ASN A 76 21.76 3.34 -9.50
CA ASN A 76 22.70 2.80 -8.53
C ASN A 76 22.06 1.67 -7.73
N GLU A 77 22.90 0.81 -7.13
CA GLU A 77 22.46 -0.18 -6.15
C GLU A 77 21.64 0.50 -5.03
N GLY A 78 20.47 -0.07 -4.71
CA GLY A 78 19.55 0.46 -3.70
C GLY A 78 18.37 1.31 -4.21
N TYR A 79 18.32 1.62 -5.51
CA TYR A 79 17.11 2.19 -6.13
C TYR A 79 16.22 1.10 -6.74
N HIS A 80 14.93 1.19 -6.46
CA HIS A 80 13.89 0.40 -7.10
C HIS A 80 13.12 1.28 -8.08
N PHE A 81 13.02 0.83 -9.34
CA PHE A 81 12.22 1.52 -10.34
C PHE A 81 10.82 0.90 -10.45
N LEU A 82 9.80 1.74 -10.37
CA LEU A 82 8.41 1.34 -10.52
C LEU A 82 7.71 2.20 -11.56
N THR A 83 7.15 1.57 -12.59
CA THR A 83 6.22 2.22 -13.52
C THR A 83 4.84 2.28 -12.88
N LEU A 84 4.20 3.45 -12.90
CA LEU A 84 2.81 3.58 -12.49
C LEU A 84 1.93 3.22 -13.69
N ASN A 85 1.10 2.17 -13.59
CA ASN A 85 0.32 1.67 -14.73
C ASN A 85 -1.08 2.27 -14.80
N ASN A 86 -2.00 1.84 -13.94
CA ASN A 86 -3.35 2.41 -13.85
C ASN A 86 -3.74 2.60 -12.40
N CYS A 87 -4.60 3.58 -12.13
CA CYS A 87 -5.21 3.77 -10.83
C CYS A 87 -6.72 3.86 -10.98
N SER A 88 -7.45 3.17 -10.10
CA SER A 88 -8.90 3.14 -10.10
C SER A 88 -9.42 3.45 -8.71
N LYS A 89 -10.60 4.08 -8.67
CA LYS A 89 -11.32 4.34 -7.42
C LYS A 89 -11.56 3.03 -6.67
N ASP A 90 -11.35 3.08 -5.36
CA ASP A 90 -11.37 1.93 -4.47
C ASP A 90 -12.21 2.25 -3.24
N ARG A 91 -13.44 1.73 -3.23
CA ARG A 91 -14.41 1.79 -2.12
C ARG A 91 -14.57 3.21 -1.54
N GLU A 92 -14.72 4.21 -2.41
CA GLU A 92 -14.76 5.63 -2.02
C GLU A 92 -15.82 5.92 -0.95
N ILE A 93 -17.00 5.31 -1.06
CA ILE A 93 -18.10 5.49 -0.12
C ILE A 93 -17.74 4.91 1.25
N GLU A 94 -17.22 3.68 1.29
CA GLU A 94 -16.84 3.01 2.55
C GLU A 94 -15.70 3.74 3.27
N ARG A 95 -14.86 4.44 2.52
CA ARG A 95 -13.67 5.14 3.01
C ARG A 95 -13.87 6.64 3.19
N ALA A 96 -15.05 7.18 2.90
CA ALA A 96 -15.28 8.64 2.85
C ALA A 96 -14.97 9.32 4.18
N ASP A 97 -15.37 8.69 5.29
CA ASP A 97 -15.28 9.26 6.63
C ASP A 97 -14.11 8.70 7.47
N ASN A 98 -13.30 7.81 6.89
CA ASN A 98 -12.14 7.23 7.57
C ASN A 98 -11.11 8.31 7.91
N ASP A 99 -10.51 8.20 9.09
CA ASP A 99 -9.38 9.05 9.46
C ASP A 99 -8.16 8.71 8.58
N PRO A 100 -7.15 9.61 8.50
CA PRO A 100 -5.89 9.30 7.85
C PRO A 100 -5.30 7.97 8.36
N PRO A 101 -4.71 7.13 7.48
CA PRO A 101 -4.11 5.87 7.90
C PRO A 101 -3.00 6.07 8.93
N GLU A 102 -2.89 5.10 9.82
CA GLU A 102 -1.95 5.10 10.94
C GLU A 102 -0.77 4.19 10.64
N LEU A 103 0.44 4.63 11.05
CA LEU A 103 1.64 3.80 10.96
C LEU A 103 1.74 2.88 12.19
N HIS A 104 1.67 1.58 11.96
CA HIS A 104 1.89 0.55 12.97
C HIS A 104 3.24 -0.11 12.76
N MET A 105 4.11 -0.01 13.76
CA MET A 105 5.34 -0.79 13.81
C MET A 105 4.99 -2.23 14.23
N LEU A 106 5.48 -3.23 13.50
CA LEU A 106 5.30 -4.65 13.77
C LEU A 106 6.66 -5.27 14.14
N PRO A 107 7.06 -5.26 15.43
CA PRO A 107 8.43 -5.60 15.82
C PRO A 107 8.84 -7.04 15.48
N ILE A 108 7.87 -7.97 15.45
CA ILE A 108 8.12 -9.38 15.14
C ILE A 108 8.56 -9.55 13.68
N LEU A 109 8.03 -8.73 12.77
CA LEU A 109 8.34 -8.77 11.35
C LEU A 109 9.44 -7.77 10.95
N ASP A 110 9.80 -6.86 11.85
CA ASP A 110 10.63 -5.68 11.57
C ASP A 110 10.10 -4.85 10.39
N GLU A 111 8.79 -4.67 10.36
CA GLU A 111 8.07 -3.91 9.34
C GLU A 111 7.29 -2.75 9.95
N VAL A 112 7.03 -1.74 9.13
CA VAL A 112 6.05 -0.68 9.40
C VAL A 112 4.94 -0.80 8.38
N CYS A 113 3.71 -0.99 8.87
CA CYS A 113 2.52 -1.04 8.05
C CYS A 113 1.71 0.24 8.17
N ASN A 114 1.18 0.72 7.05
CA ASN A 114 0.22 1.81 7.03
C ASN A 114 -1.19 1.23 6.98
N VAL A 115 -1.99 1.52 8.01
CA VAL A 115 -3.25 0.83 8.29
C VAL A 115 -4.40 1.83 8.22
N GLU A 116 -5.43 1.52 7.43
CA GLU A 116 -6.66 2.31 7.36
C GLU A 116 -7.77 1.66 8.19
N LEU A 117 -8.28 2.40 9.18
CA LEU A 117 -9.39 1.97 10.04
C LEU A 117 -10.71 2.39 9.40
N TYR A 118 -11.61 1.42 9.20
CA TYR A 118 -12.91 1.68 8.60
C TYR A 118 -13.94 2.07 9.66
N LYS A 119 -14.60 3.23 9.46
CA LYS A 119 -15.68 3.69 10.36
C LYS A 119 -17.05 3.12 10.01
N THR A 120 -17.33 2.97 8.71
CA THR A 120 -18.60 2.41 8.21
C THR A 120 -18.88 1.04 8.83
N SER A 121 -20.16 0.73 9.01
CA SER A 121 -20.59 -0.61 9.42
C SER A 121 -20.77 -1.56 8.24
N PHE A 122 -20.90 -1.04 7.02
CA PHE A 122 -21.13 -1.84 5.82
C PHE A 122 -19.89 -1.86 4.95
N LEU A 123 -19.33 -3.05 4.74
CA LEU A 123 -18.08 -3.29 4.02
C LEU A 123 -18.30 -4.29 2.90
N THR A 124 -17.68 -4.10 1.74
CA THR A 124 -17.85 -5.01 0.59
C THR A 124 -16.55 -5.48 -0.06
N GLY A 125 -16.62 -6.61 -0.75
CA GLY A 125 -15.51 -7.14 -1.55
C GLY A 125 -14.37 -7.72 -0.71
N TRP A 126 -14.71 -8.43 0.35
CA TRP A 126 -13.77 -9.11 1.24
C TRP A 126 -14.12 -10.59 1.34
N SER A 127 -13.10 -11.44 1.37
CA SER A 127 -13.23 -12.89 1.56
C SER A 127 -12.45 -13.32 2.79
N VAL A 128 -13.06 -14.15 3.63
CA VAL A 128 -12.42 -14.69 4.84
C VAL A 128 -11.32 -15.67 4.41
N ILE A 129 -10.12 -15.47 4.94
CA ILE A 129 -9.01 -16.44 4.83
C ILE A 129 -9.10 -17.42 5.99
N VAL A 130 -9.11 -16.90 7.21
CA VAL A 130 -9.07 -17.68 8.45
C VAL A 130 -9.55 -16.84 9.64
N GLU A 131 -10.08 -17.50 10.65
CA GLU A 131 -10.34 -16.94 11.97
C GLU A 131 -9.33 -17.51 12.99
N ILE A 132 -8.74 -16.62 13.79
CA ILE A 132 -7.76 -16.94 14.81
C ILE A 132 -8.31 -16.50 16.17
N LEU A 133 -8.43 -17.45 17.10
CA LEU A 133 -8.96 -17.23 18.44
C LEU A 133 -7.86 -16.90 19.44
N ASN A 134 -8.24 -16.32 20.58
CA ASN A 134 -7.37 -15.93 21.69
C ASN A 134 -6.32 -14.87 21.30
N ILE A 135 -6.65 -14.00 20.34
CA ILE A 135 -5.84 -12.85 19.96
C ILE A 135 -6.24 -11.69 20.87
N THR A 136 -5.34 -11.20 21.70
CA THR A 136 -5.72 -10.25 22.77
C THR A 136 -5.54 -8.79 22.38
N THR A 137 -4.84 -8.52 21.27
CA THR A 137 -4.53 -7.15 20.85
C THR A 137 -4.72 -6.94 19.35
N LEU A 138 -5.08 -5.71 18.98
CA LEU A 138 -5.14 -5.29 17.58
C LEU A 138 -3.78 -5.48 16.88
N GLN A 139 -2.68 -5.19 17.56
CA GLN A 139 -1.33 -5.30 17.00
C GLN A 139 -0.95 -6.75 16.68
N GLU A 140 -1.35 -7.69 17.53
CA GLU A 140 -1.18 -9.13 17.27
C GLU A 140 -2.00 -9.56 16.05
N CYS A 141 -3.24 -9.09 15.91
CA CYS A 141 -4.08 -9.36 14.75
C CYS A 141 -3.47 -8.79 13.45
N LEU A 142 -3.00 -7.54 13.48
CA LEU A 142 -2.29 -6.91 12.35
C LEU A 142 -1.02 -7.69 11.97
N THR A 143 -0.26 -8.15 12.97
CA THR A 143 0.96 -8.95 12.75
C THR A 143 0.64 -10.26 12.05
N ASN A 144 -0.43 -10.95 12.45
CA ASN A 144 -0.87 -12.18 11.81
C ASN A 144 -1.25 -11.96 10.33
N CYS A 145 -1.93 -10.85 10.00
CA CYS A 145 -2.23 -10.52 8.61
C CYS A 145 -0.97 -10.19 7.80
N ALA A 146 -0.10 -9.31 8.32
CA ALA A 146 1.12 -8.90 7.65
C ALA A 146 2.03 -10.10 7.33
N ALA A 147 2.17 -11.04 8.28
CA ALA A 147 2.98 -12.26 8.10
C ALA A 147 2.54 -13.13 6.91
N VAL A 148 1.27 -13.05 6.50
CA VAL A 148 0.72 -13.82 5.38
C VAL A 148 0.22 -12.93 4.23
N MET A 149 0.59 -11.66 4.22
CA MET A 149 0.19 -10.68 3.19
C MET A 149 0.64 -11.14 1.80
N HIS A 150 1.86 -11.66 1.66
CA HIS A 150 2.38 -12.12 0.36
C HIS A 150 1.97 -13.55 0.01
N ALA A 151 1.98 -14.45 1.00
CA ALA A 151 1.68 -15.87 0.77
C ALA A 151 0.19 -16.14 0.54
N ASN A 152 -0.68 -15.52 1.34
CA ASN A 152 -2.13 -15.75 1.35
C ASN A 152 -2.93 -14.50 0.95
N LYS A 153 -2.27 -13.43 0.48
CA LYS A 153 -2.92 -12.18 0.03
C LYS A 153 -3.74 -11.48 1.13
N CYS A 154 -3.40 -11.69 2.40
CA CYS A 154 -4.07 -10.99 3.49
C CYS A 154 -3.90 -9.48 3.31
N SER A 155 -5.02 -8.77 3.37
CA SER A 155 -5.09 -7.33 3.13
C SER A 155 -5.87 -6.60 4.22
N ALA A 156 -6.70 -7.29 4.99
CA ALA A 156 -7.47 -6.68 6.06
C ALA A 156 -7.73 -7.64 7.22
N ILE A 157 -8.11 -7.07 8.35
CA ILE A 157 -8.49 -7.78 9.57
C ILE A 157 -9.85 -7.31 10.08
N TYR A 158 -10.53 -8.20 10.78
CA TYR A 158 -11.67 -7.90 11.65
C TYR A 158 -11.36 -8.44 13.04
N PHE A 159 -11.27 -7.54 14.01
CA PHE A 159 -10.92 -7.84 15.39
C PHE A 159 -12.11 -7.58 16.32
N ILE A 160 -12.56 -8.62 17.03
CA ILE A 160 -13.69 -8.56 17.98
C ILE A 160 -13.55 -9.68 19.02
N ASP A 161 -13.81 -9.40 20.29
CA ASP A 161 -13.93 -10.41 21.37
C ASP A 161 -12.83 -11.48 21.36
N GLU A 162 -11.57 -11.04 21.30
CA GLU A 162 -10.38 -11.91 21.22
C GLU A 162 -10.30 -12.82 19.98
N SER A 163 -11.12 -12.55 18.96
CA SER A 163 -11.08 -13.17 17.64
C SER A 163 -10.50 -12.21 16.61
N CYS A 164 -9.60 -12.73 15.78
CA CYS A 164 -8.99 -12.04 14.65
C CYS A 164 -9.32 -12.79 13.37
N ILE A 165 -10.13 -12.18 12.51
CA ILE A 165 -10.47 -12.73 11.20
C ILE A 165 -9.63 -12.03 10.14
N LEU A 166 -8.91 -12.80 9.34
CA LEU A 166 -8.08 -12.32 8.25
C LEU A 166 -8.86 -12.33 6.93
N PHE A 167 -8.68 -11.30 6.12
CA PHE A 167 -9.37 -11.16 4.84
C PHE A 167 -8.41 -10.91 3.68
N GLU A 168 -8.75 -11.49 2.52
CA GLU A 168 -8.22 -11.05 1.24
C GLU A 168 -9.21 -10.12 0.52
N ARG A 169 -8.68 -9.29 -0.36
CA ARG A 169 -9.47 -8.45 -1.26
C ARG A 169 -10.09 -9.29 -2.38
N MET A 170 -11.39 -9.10 -2.63
CA MET A 170 -12.06 -9.64 -3.81
C MET A 170 -12.07 -8.65 -4.97
N THR A 171 -12.10 -9.17 -6.19
CA THR A 171 -12.28 -8.37 -7.42
C THR A 171 -13.71 -7.87 -7.60
N HIS A 172 -14.69 -8.51 -6.96
CA HIS A 172 -16.11 -8.18 -7.07
C HIS A 172 -16.71 -7.88 -5.68
N LEU A 173 -17.56 -6.85 -5.61
CA LEU A 173 -18.16 -6.34 -4.36
C LEU A 173 -19.43 -7.10 -3.94
N GLN A 174 -19.55 -8.40 -4.25
CA GLN A 174 -20.78 -9.17 -4.02
C GLN A 174 -20.96 -9.58 -2.56
N ASN A 175 -19.86 -9.84 -1.86
CA ASN A 175 -19.89 -10.16 -0.43
C ASN A 175 -19.94 -8.88 0.38
N HIS A 176 -20.77 -8.88 1.43
CA HIS A 176 -20.85 -7.78 2.38
C HIS A 176 -20.63 -8.29 3.81
N ILE A 177 -20.05 -7.43 4.64
CA ILE A 177 -19.82 -7.65 6.06
C ILE A 177 -20.53 -6.51 6.80
N ILE A 178 -21.26 -6.85 7.86
CA ILE A 178 -21.84 -5.88 8.79
C ILE A 178 -20.98 -5.88 10.05
N ARG A 179 -20.25 -4.79 10.26
CA ARG A 179 -19.36 -4.55 11.40
C ARG A 179 -20.19 -4.41 12.68
N GLN A 180 -19.78 -5.06 13.75
CA GLN A 180 -20.34 -4.83 15.09
C GLN A 180 -19.76 -3.55 15.70
N ASN A 181 -20.50 -2.87 16.59
CA ASN A 181 -20.09 -1.55 17.10
C ASN A 181 -18.72 -1.57 17.79
N ASP A 182 -18.45 -2.58 18.62
CA ASP A 182 -17.21 -2.69 19.41
C ASP A 182 -16.08 -3.45 18.70
N SER A 183 -16.26 -3.74 17.40
CA SER A 183 -15.24 -4.39 16.57
C SER A 183 -14.35 -3.40 15.84
N VAL A 184 -13.18 -3.83 15.40
CA VAL A 184 -12.29 -3.05 14.54
C VAL A 184 -12.16 -3.75 13.20
N PHE A 185 -12.44 -3.02 12.11
CA PHE A 185 -12.06 -3.45 10.77
C PHE A 185 -10.92 -2.56 10.26
N ALA A 186 -9.81 -3.18 9.91
CA ALA A 186 -8.61 -2.47 9.51
C ALA A 186 -8.02 -3.07 8.22
N GLU A 187 -7.73 -2.23 7.25
CA GLU A 187 -7.03 -2.63 6.03
C GLU A 187 -5.55 -2.26 6.15
N LEU A 188 -4.66 -3.21 5.84
CA LEU A 188 -3.23 -2.96 5.69
C LEU A 188 -2.98 -2.49 4.25
N LEU A 189 -2.77 -1.18 4.06
CA LEU A 189 -2.58 -0.58 2.74
C LEU A 189 -1.24 -0.96 2.11
N PHE A 190 -0.19 -0.98 2.93
CA PHE A 190 1.14 -1.46 2.58
C PHE A 190 1.92 -1.76 3.86
N CYS A 191 2.90 -2.65 3.77
CA CYS A 191 3.91 -2.89 4.77
C CYS A 191 5.28 -2.78 4.11
N GLU A 192 6.22 -2.10 4.77
CA GLU A 192 7.59 -1.97 4.30
C GLU A 192 8.57 -2.33 5.42
N PRO A 193 9.73 -2.93 5.09
CA PRO A 193 10.78 -3.17 6.06
C PRO A 193 11.17 -1.88 6.79
N ASN A 194 11.42 -2.02 8.08
CA ASN A 194 11.96 -0.97 8.91
C ASN A 194 13.46 -0.85 8.61
N ILE A 195 13.91 0.30 8.10
CA ILE A 195 15.35 0.58 8.02
C ILE A 195 15.71 1.34 9.30
N ARG A 196 16.41 0.65 10.20
CA ARG A 196 17.03 1.24 11.39
C ARG A 196 18.30 1.98 11.06
#